data_AF-A0A938CX34-F1
#
_entry.id   AF-A0A938CX34-F1
#
_cell.length_a   1.000
_cell.length_b   1.000
_cell.length_c   1.000
_cell.angle_alpha   90.00
_cell.angle_beta   90.00
_cell.angle_gamma   90.00
#
_symmetry.space_group_name_H-M   'P 1'
#
loop_
_entity.id
_entity.type
_entity.pdbx_description
1 polymer ?
#
loop_
_entity_poly.entity_id
_entity_poly.type
_entity_poly.pdbx_seq_one_letter_code
_entity_poly.pdbx_strand_id
1 'polypeptide(L)'
;MNNEVIITCAVTGGGDTVGKHPAIPVTPEQIANAAIEAAKAGAAVAHIHARDPKTGKNSRDPAFFREIVKRIRESNTDVVINLTGGNGGSWGPNPDNPMKTDPTRDDVVGPLERMNYILEMKPEICSLDCGAMNFGDRIYVNSPSFLRIMADKAKEAGIKPELEVFDMGQVQIANTLV
;
A
#
# COMPACT_ATOMS: atom_id res chain seq x y z
N MET A 1 0.93 29.55 12.28
CA MET A 1 0.63 28.12 12.48
C MET A 1 -0.33 27.72 11.38
N ASN A 2 -0.03 26.66 10.61
CA ASN A 2 -0.97 26.12 9.63
C ASN A 2 -1.94 25.19 10.38
N ASN A 3 -3.24 25.50 10.32
CA ASN A 3 -4.30 24.71 10.95
C ASN A 3 -5.09 23.88 9.92
N GLU A 4 -4.68 23.90 8.65
CA GLU A 4 -5.25 23.04 7.62
C GLU A 4 -4.71 21.63 7.81
N VAL A 5 -5.58 20.75 8.33
CA VAL A 5 -5.26 19.36 8.61
C VAL A 5 -5.44 18.54 7.33
N ILE A 6 -4.40 17.79 6.95
CA ILE A 6 -4.50 16.80 5.88
C ILE A 6 -5.23 15.58 6.43
N ILE A 7 -6.32 15.19 5.79
CA ILE A 7 -7.08 13.98 6.12
C ILE A 7 -6.87 12.94 5.02
N THR A 8 -6.31 11.80 5.40
CA THR A 8 -6.18 10.62 4.53
C THR A 8 -7.26 9.60 4.88
N CYS A 9 -8.00 9.11 3.89
CA CYS A 9 -8.94 8.01 4.05
C CYS A 9 -8.35 6.70 3.48
N ALA A 10 -8.13 5.70 4.32
CA ALA A 10 -7.74 4.35 3.91
C ALA A 10 -8.98 3.51 3.59
N VAL A 11 -9.31 3.41 2.31
CA VAL A 11 -10.67 3.05 1.87
C VAL A 11 -11.01 1.56 1.94
N THR A 12 -10.01 0.68 2.10
CA THR A 12 -10.24 -0.78 2.18
C THR A 12 -9.17 -1.54 2.97
N GLY A 13 -7.89 -1.22 2.77
CA GLY A 13 -6.75 -1.93 3.38
C GLY A 13 -6.49 -3.32 2.80
N GLY A 14 -5.41 -3.97 3.26
CA GLY A 14 -5.01 -5.34 2.86
C GLY A 14 -5.34 -6.43 3.90
N GLY A 15 -5.89 -6.06 5.06
CA GLY A 15 -6.22 -7.01 6.13
C GLY A 15 -7.41 -7.92 5.82
N ASP A 16 -7.55 -8.98 6.64
CA ASP A 16 -8.68 -9.90 6.60
C ASP A 16 -9.93 -9.27 7.27
N THR A 17 -10.63 -8.43 6.49
CA THR A 17 -11.75 -7.60 6.96
C THR A 17 -13.04 -7.76 6.17
N VAL A 18 -12.99 -8.31 4.95
CA VAL A 18 -14.16 -8.39 4.04
C VAL A 18 -15.34 -9.15 4.66
N GLY A 19 -15.06 -10.24 5.39
CA GLY A 19 -16.09 -11.00 6.10
C GLY A 19 -16.61 -10.36 7.39
N LYS A 20 -16.01 -9.24 7.84
CA LYS A 20 -16.35 -8.57 9.11
C LYS A 20 -17.35 -7.43 8.94
N HIS A 21 -17.45 -6.84 7.75
CA HIS A 21 -18.43 -5.78 7.48
C HIS A 21 -18.85 -5.80 6.00
N PRO A 22 -20.17 -5.69 5.69
CA PRO A 22 -20.66 -5.84 4.32
C PRO A 22 -20.26 -4.70 3.38
N ALA A 23 -19.90 -3.53 3.92
CA ALA A 23 -19.50 -2.36 3.13
C ALA A 23 -17.99 -2.27 2.85
N ILE A 24 -17.18 -3.28 3.19
CA ILE A 24 -15.76 -3.25 2.82
C ILE A 24 -15.62 -3.30 1.29
N PRO A 25 -15.02 -2.29 0.64
CA PRO A 25 -14.86 -2.27 -0.81
C PRO A 25 -13.90 -3.36 -1.27
N VAL A 26 -14.29 -4.16 -2.26
CA VAL A 26 -13.49 -5.28 -2.78
C VAL A 26 -13.14 -5.10 -4.25
N THR A 27 -14.11 -4.80 -5.10
CA THR A 27 -13.85 -4.64 -6.54
C THR A 27 -13.13 -3.32 -6.81
N PRO A 28 -12.37 -3.20 -7.93
CA PRO A 28 -11.80 -1.93 -8.35
C PRO A 28 -12.80 -0.77 -8.40
N GLU A 29 -14.01 -1.04 -8.87
CA GLU A 29 -15.11 -0.06 -8.90
C GLU A 29 -15.54 0.37 -7.49
N GLN A 30 -15.74 -0.57 -6.58
CA GLN A 30 -16.10 -0.25 -5.20
C GLN A 30 -15.01 0.57 -4.51
N ILE A 31 -13.73 0.20 -4.70
CA ILE A 31 -12.60 0.88 -4.09
C ILE A 31 -12.44 2.30 -4.65
N ALA A 32 -12.59 2.48 -5.97
CA ALA A 32 -12.57 3.79 -6.60
C ALA A 32 -13.73 4.67 -6.11
N ASN A 33 -14.95 4.11 -6.03
CA ASN A 33 -16.12 4.84 -5.53
C ASN A 33 -15.92 5.27 -4.07
N ALA A 34 -15.37 4.40 -3.21
CA ALA A 34 -15.06 4.75 -1.83
C ALA A 34 -14.01 5.88 -1.72
N ALA A 35 -13.00 5.90 -2.59
CA ALA A 35 -12.04 7.02 -2.65
C ALA A 35 -12.69 8.34 -3.08
N ILE A 36 -13.57 8.29 -4.08
CA ILE A 36 -14.31 9.46 -4.56
C ILE A 36 -15.29 9.97 -3.50
N GLU A 37 -16.00 9.08 -2.81
CA GLU A 37 -16.90 9.42 -1.71
C GLU A 37 -16.15 10.05 -0.54
N ALA A 38 -14.99 9.49 -0.17
CA ALA A 38 -14.14 10.06 0.86
C ALA A 38 -13.67 11.48 0.51
N ALA A 39 -13.26 11.70 -0.74
CA ALA A 39 -12.86 13.01 -1.24
C ALA A 39 -14.01 14.02 -1.18
N LYS A 40 -15.20 13.63 -1.65
CA LYS A 40 -16.42 14.46 -1.56
C LYS A 40 -16.84 14.77 -0.12
N ALA A 41 -16.50 13.90 0.83
CA ALA A 41 -16.70 14.14 2.25
C ALA A 41 -15.61 15.02 2.90
N GLY A 42 -14.54 15.35 2.17
CA GLY A 42 -13.48 16.26 2.60
C GLY A 42 -12.11 15.64 2.83
N ALA A 43 -11.90 14.35 2.49
CA ALA A 43 -10.56 13.77 2.52
C ALA A 43 -9.66 14.40 1.45
N ALA A 44 -8.45 14.79 1.83
CA ALA A 44 -7.45 15.32 0.91
C ALA A 44 -6.72 14.20 0.14
N VAL A 45 -6.58 13.03 0.79
CA VAL A 45 -5.82 11.88 0.27
C VAL A 45 -6.66 10.61 0.39
N ALA A 46 -6.59 9.74 -0.62
CA ALA A 46 -7.10 8.38 -0.55
C ALA A 46 -5.93 7.38 -0.53
N HIS A 47 -5.82 6.61 0.55
CA HIS A 47 -4.87 5.49 0.66
C HIS A 47 -5.50 4.20 0.16
N ILE A 48 -4.86 3.57 -0.82
CA ILE A 48 -5.46 2.54 -1.67
C ILE A 48 -4.66 1.24 -1.60
N HIS A 49 -5.40 0.18 -1.29
CA HIS A 49 -5.02 -1.20 -1.57
C HIS A 49 -5.94 -1.74 -2.66
N ALA A 50 -5.48 -2.76 -3.40
CA ALA A 50 -6.34 -3.56 -4.25
C ALA A 50 -6.66 -4.90 -3.58
N ARG A 51 -7.81 -5.47 -3.93
CA ARG A 51 -8.22 -6.81 -3.53
C ARG A 51 -8.56 -7.61 -4.78
N ASP A 52 -8.43 -8.93 -4.69
CA ASP A 52 -8.96 -9.84 -5.69
C ASP A 52 -10.51 -9.80 -5.64
N PRO A 53 -11.20 -9.39 -6.73
CA PRO A 53 -12.66 -9.29 -6.77
C PRO A 53 -13.40 -10.59 -6.47
N LYS A 54 -12.77 -11.75 -6.70
CA LYS A 54 -13.37 -13.06 -6.48
C LYS A 54 -13.24 -13.54 -5.05
N THR A 55 -12.13 -13.21 -4.39
CA THR A 55 -11.79 -13.77 -3.07
C THR A 55 -11.81 -12.76 -1.93
N GLY A 56 -11.77 -11.45 -2.22
CA GLY A 56 -11.66 -10.39 -1.23
C GLY A 56 -10.26 -10.26 -0.60
N LYS A 57 -9.32 -11.15 -0.94
CA LYS A 57 -7.96 -11.12 -0.41
C LYS A 57 -7.17 -9.94 -0.99
N ASN A 58 -6.18 -9.46 -0.25
CA ASN A 58 -5.23 -8.46 -0.72
C ASN A 58 -4.59 -8.89 -2.05
N SER A 59 -4.38 -7.95 -2.96
CA SER A 59 -3.76 -8.21 -4.26
C SER A 59 -2.76 -7.12 -4.62
N ARG A 60 -1.70 -7.54 -5.32
CA ARG A 60 -0.68 -6.69 -5.94
C ARG A 60 -0.70 -6.75 -7.46
N ASP A 61 -1.79 -7.27 -8.04
CA ASP A 61 -1.98 -7.31 -9.49
C ASP A 61 -2.12 -5.87 -10.05
N PRO A 62 -1.20 -5.42 -10.92
CA PRO A 62 -1.27 -4.09 -11.52
C PRO A 62 -2.59 -3.81 -12.26
N ALA A 63 -3.28 -4.84 -12.76
CA ALA A 63 -4.56 -4.66 -13.44
C ALA A 63 -5.64 -4.06 -12.54
N PHE A 64 -5.70 -4.47 -11.27
CA PHE A 64 -6.68 -3.92 -10.33
C PHE A 64 -6.36 -2.48 -9.95
N PHE A 65 -5.08 -2.17 -9.67
CA PHE A 65 -4.64 -0.80 -9.41
C PHE A 65 -4.90 0.12 -10.62
N ARG A 66 -4.65 -0.36 -11.83
CA ARG A 66 -4.91 0.37 -13.07
C ARG A 66 -6.37 0.76 -13.22
N GLU A 67 -7.27 -0.17 -12.96
CA GLU A 67 -8.71 0.12 -13.02
C GLU A 67 -9.12 1.12 -11.93
N ILE A 68 -8.65 0.95 -10.68
CA ILE A 68 -8.96 1.87 -9.56
C ILE A 68 -8.51 3.29 -9.90
N VAL A 69 -7.22 3.46 -10.24
CA VAL A 69 -6.62 4.78 -10.52
C VAL A 69 -7.27 5.44 -11.72
N LYS A 70 -7.56 4.66 -12.79
CA LYS A 70 -8.28 5.17 -13.96
C LYS A 70 -9.64 5.75 -13.57
N ARG A 71 -10.45 4.98 -12.82
CA ARG A 71 -11.79 5.41 -12.40
C ARG A 71 -11.75 6.66 -11.52
N ILE A 72 -10.80 6.76 -10.59
CA ILE A 72 -10.63 7.96 -9.75
C ILE A 72 -10.29 9.17 -10.62
N ARG A 73 -9.29 9.05 -11.50
CA ARG A 73 -8.86 10.16 -12.38
C ARG A 73 -9.94 10.60 -13.39
N GLU A 74 -10.81 9.69 -13.82
CA GLU A 74 -11.94 9.99 -14.72
C GLU A 74 -13.18 10.57 -14.00
N SER A 75 -13.19 10.60 -12.65
CA SER A 75 -14.38 10.94 -11.85
C SER A 75 -14.69 12.45 -11.71
N ASN A 76 -13.83 13.32 -12.23
CA ASN A 76 -13.85 14.78 -11.97
C ASN A 76 -13.85 15.16 -10.47
N THR A 77 -13.40 14.27 -9.58
CA THR A 77 -13.22 14.55 -8.16
C THR A 77 -11.72 14.61 -7.87
N ASP A 78 -11.25 15.75 -7.37
CA ASP A 78 -9.84 15.94 -7.03
C ASP A 78 -9.53 15.27 -5.68
N VAL A 79 -8.56 14.35 -5.69
CA VAL A 79 -8.05 13.65 -4.51
C VAL A 79 -6.64 13.17 -4.78
N VAL A 80 -5.75 13.39 -3.81
CA VAL A 80 -4.37 12.87 -3.89
C VAL A 80 -4.41 11.35 -3.76
N ILE A 81 -3.81 10.64 -4.70
CA ILE A 81 -3.75 9.18 -4.68
C ILE A 81 -2.49 8.75 -3.91
N ASN A 82 -2.70 7.94 -2.88
CA ASN A 82 -1.64 7.24 -2.17
C ASN A 82 -1.80 5.72 -2.39
N LEU A 83 -0.89 5.12 -3.17
CA LEU A 83 -0.90 3.67 -3.36
C LEU A 83 -0.01 3.01 -2.32
N THR A 84 -0.51 1.93 -1.70
CA THR A 84 0.30 1.11 -0.80
C THR A 84 1.58 0.63 -1.49
N GLY A 85 2.73 0.76 -0.83
CA GLY A 85 3.96 0.03 -1.19
C GLY A 85 4.25 -1.14 -0.23
N GLY A 86 3.30 -1.44 0.66
CA GLY A 86 3.40 -2.50 1.66
C GLY A 86 3.15 -3.92 1.12
N ASN A 87 2.61 -4.06 -0.08
CA ASN A 87 2.40 -5.38 -0.67
C ASN A 87 3.72 -6.09 -0.98
N GLY A 88 3.76 -7.42 -0.89
CA GLY A 88 4.96 -8.20 -1.19
C GLY A 88 5.95 -8.33 -0.05
N GLY A 89 5.59 -7.96 1.18
CA GLY A 89 6.45 -8.10 2.37
C GLY A 89 6.01 -9.14 3.40
N SER A 90 4.90 -9.84 3.22
CA SER A 90 4.34 -10.74 4.24
C SER A 90 4.93 -12.16 4.17
N TRP A 91 5.83 -12.48 5.09
CA TRP A 91 6.46 -13.80 5.24
C TRP A 91 5.96 -14.53 6.47
N GLY A 92 5.52 -15.77 6.31
CA GLY A 92 5.30 -16.71 7.41
C GLY A 92 6.42 -17.73 7.45
N PRO A 93 7.38 -17.65 8.39
CA PRO A 93 8.45 -18.63 8.51
C PRO A 93 7.91 -20.05 8.63
N ASN A 94 8.52 -21.01 7.93
CA ASN A 94 8.18 -22.42 8.10
C ASN A 94 8.93 -22.98 9.34
N PRO A 95 8.26 -23.75 10.22
CA PRO A 95 8.87 -24.23 11.47
C PRO A 95 10.03 -25.21 11.25
N ASP A 96 10.00 -25.98 10.16
CA ASP A 96 11.05 -26.96 9.82
C ASP A 96 12.21 -26.32 9.04
N ASN A 97 11.93 -25.28 8.26
CA ASN A 97 12.93 -24.49 7.56
C ASN A 97 12.47 -23.04 7.40
N PRO A 98 12.93 -22.10 8.25
CA PRO A 98 12.42 -20.73 8.24
C PRO A 98 12.55 -20.10 6.85
N MET A 99 13.64 -20.35 6.13
CA MET A 99 13.94 -19.74 4.83
C MET A 99 13.04 -20.22 3.68
N LYS A 100 12.24 -21.27 3.87
CA LYS A 100 11.34 -21.79 2.85
C LYS A 100 10.06 -20.94 2.79
N THR A 101 9.82 -20.31 1.65
CA THR A 101 8.55 -19.62 1.35
C THR A 101 7.52 -20.59 0.77
N ASP A 102 6.24 -20.28 0.98
CA ASP A 102 5.11 -21.00 0.40
C ASP A 102 4.17 -19.98 -0.28
N PRO A 103 4.09 -19.96 -1.62
CA PRO A 103 3.32 -18.96 -2.36
C PRO A 103 1.79 -19.07 -2.13
N THR A 104 1.30 -20.14 -1.50
CA THR A 104 -0.12 -20.26 -1.15
C THR A 104 -0.49 -19.46 0.10
N ARG A 105 0.50 -19.11 0.92
CA ARG A 105 0.32 -18.37 2.16
C ARG A 105 1.12 -17.07 2.23
N ASP A 106 2.30 -17.01 1.62
CA ASP A 106 3.26 -15.90 1.67
C ASP A 106 3.11 -14.96 0.48
N ASP A 107 3.31 -13.67 0.73
CA ASP A 107 3.47 -12.64 -0.29
C ASP A 107 4.79 -11.92 -0.03
N VAL A 108 5.88 -12.51 -0.50
CA VAL A 108 7.25 -12.00 -0.32
C VAL A 108 7.94 -11.90 -1.66
N VAL A 109 8.17 -10.67 -2.12
CA VAL A 109 8.90 -10.39 -3.37
C VAL A 109 9.92 -9.28 -3.20
N GLY A 110 10.81 -9.16 -4.19
CA GLY A 110 11.86 -8.15 -4.21
C GLY A 110 11.33 -6.71 -4.38
N PRO A 111 12.15 -5.69 -4.08
CA PRO A 111 11.72 -4.30 -4.00
C PRO A 111 11.18 -3.75 -5.32
N LEU A 112 11.76 -4.14 -6.47
CA LEU A 112 11.29 -3.67 -7.77
C LEU A 112 9.90 -4.24 -8.10
N GLU A 113 9.64 -5.50 -7.78
CA GLU A 113 8.33 -6.11 -8.04
C GLU A 113 7.23 -5.48 -7.18
N ARG A 114 7.54 -5.09 -5.93
CA ARG A 114 6.63 -4.32 -5.07
C ARG A 114 6.26 -2.96 -5.67
N MET A 115 7.18 -2.34 -6.41
CA MET A 115 7.01 -1.01 -7.00
C MET A 115 6.34 -1.03 -8.38
N ASN A 116 6.15 -2.19 -9.02
CA ASN A 116 5.67 -2.27 -10.40
C ASN A 116 4.39 -1.47 -10.66
N TYR A 117 3.33 -1.69 -9.87
CA TYR A 117 2.05 -0.98 -10.06
C TYR A 117 2.16 0.51 -9.67
N ILE A 118 3.01 0.86 -8.70
CA ILE A 118 3.26 2.25 -8.31
C ILE A 118 3.92 3.00 -9.47
N LEU A 119 4.99 2.45 -10.05
CA LEU A 119 5.72 3.06 -11.15
C LEU A 119 4.91 3.10 -12.45
N GLU A 120 4.02 2.13 -12.65
CA GLU A 120 3.09 2.13 -13.78
C GLU A 120 2.04 3.24 -13.64
N MET A 121 1.45 3.39 -12.45
CA MET A 121 0.33 4.32 -12.23
C MET A 121 0.76 5.75 -11.92
N LYS A 122 1.98 5.93 -11.41
CA LYS A 122 2.55 7.22 -10.99
C LYS A 122 1.56 8.03 -10.13
N PRO A 123 1.16 7.51 -8.96
CA PRO A 123 0.36 8.28 -8.01
C PRO A 123 1.17 9.47 -7.47
N GLU A 124 0.52 10.40 -6.80
CA GLU A 124 1.20 11.51 -6.14
C GLU A 124 2.01 11.02 -4.93
N ILE A 125 1.48 10.03 -4.21
CA ILE A 125 2.09 9.43 -3.02
C ILE A 125 2.15 7.90 -3.15
N CYS A 126 3.17 7.29 -2.53
CA CYS A 126 3.14 5.87 -2.20
C CYS A 126 3.62 5.61 -0.77
N SER A 127 2.99 4.68 -0.05
CA SER A 127 3.41 4.32 1.31
C SER A 127 4.63 3.39 1.31
N LEU A 128 5.57 3.57 2.23
CA LEU A 128 6.74 2.72 2.43
C LEU A 128 6.89 2.36 3.91
N ASP A 129 6.62 1.09 4.24
CA ASP A 129 6.76 0.56 5.59
C ASP A 129 8.23 0.44 6.00
N CYS A 130 8.67 1.32 6.91
CA CYS A 130 10.08 1.63 7.17
C CYS A 130 10.82 0.61 8.06
N GLY A 131 10.65 -0.68 7.81
CA GLY A 131 11.49 -1.71 8.43
C GLY A 131 10.86 -3.09 8.40
N ALA A 132 11.60 -4.05 8.95
CA ALA A 132 11.04 -5.36 9.28
C ALA A 132 10.34 -5.32 10.64
N MET A 133 9.25 -6.07 10.78
CA MET A 133 8.50 -6.16 12.04
C MET A 133 7.66 -7.43 12.10
N ASN A 134 7.25 -7.83 13.30
CA ASN A 134 6.22 -8.85 13.45
C ASN A 134 4.84 -8.23 13.18
N PHE A 135 4.03 -8.92 12.39
CA PHE A 135 2.67 -8.53 12.05
C PHE A 135 1.74 -9.71 12.33
N GLY A 136 1.27 -9.81 13.59
CA GLY A 136 0.69 -11.04 14.13
C GLY A 136 1.74 -12.17 14.14
N ASP A 137 1.36 -13.35 13.69
CA ASP A 137 2.26 -14.52 13.57
C ASP A 137 3.16 -14.47 12.32
N ARG A 138 3.15 -13.36 11.58
CA ARG A 138 3.92 -13.17 10.36
C ARG A 138 5.04 -12.16 10.58
N ILE A 139 6.01 -12.16 9.67
CA ILE A 139 7.07 -11.16 9.61
C ILE A 139 6.84 -10.33 8.35
N TYR A 140 6.71 -9.02 8.54
CA TYR A 140 6.84 -8.09 7.45
C TYR A 140 8.33 -7.87 7.14
N VAL A 141 8.75 -8.19 5.93
CA VAL A 141 10.15 -8.13 5.50
C VAL A 141 10.34 -6.88 4.66
N ASN A 142 11.02 -5.88 5.22
CA ASN A 142 11.51 -4.74 4.45
C ASN A 142 12.85 -4.26 5.02
N SER A 143 13.94 -4.69 4.38
CA SER A 143 15.29 -4.32 4.83
C SER A 143 15.59 -2.85 4.47
N PRO A 144 16.55 -2.21 5.15
CA PRO A 144 17.02 -0.88 4.75
C PRO A 144 17.50 -0.80 3.29
N SER A 145 18.08 -1.88 2.75
CA SER A 145 18.50 -1.92 1.34
C SER A 145 17.31 -1.96 0.38
N PHE A 146 16.24 -2.69 0.71
CA PHE A 146 15.01 -2.70 -0.09
C PHE A 146 14.34 -1.33 -0.04
N LEU A 147 14.24 -0.73 1.13
CA LEU A 147 13.68 0.61 1.32
C LEU A 147 14.40 1.68 0.50
N ARG A 148 15.75 1.67 0.46
CA ARG A 148 16.51 2.60 -0.40
C ARG A 148 16.17 2.43 -1.87
N ILE A 149 16.15 1.19 -2.37
CA ILE A 149 15.78 0.90 -3.76
C ILE A 149 14.38 1.41 -4.08
N MET A 150 13.41 1.15 -3.20
CA MET A 150 12.02 1.58 -3.40
C MET A 150 11.88 3.10 -3.33
N ALA A 151 12.52 3.75 -2.36
CA ALA A 151 12.52 5.20 -2.21
C ALA A 151 13.18 5.90 -3.40
N ASP A 152 14.33 5.40 -3.87
CA ASP A 152 15.03 5.93 -5.05
C ASP A 152 14.15 5.83 -6.29
N LYS A 153 13.50 4.68 -6.52
CA LYS A 153 12.57 4.50 -7.65
C LYS A 153 11.35 5.41 -7.58
N ALA A 154 10.79 5.62 -6.39
CA ALA A 154 9.70 6.56 -6.20
C ALA A 154 10.14 8.01 -6.53
N LYS A 155 11.29 8.44 -5.99
CA LYS A 155 11.86 9.78 -6.26
C LYS A 155 12.15 9.99 -7.75
N GLU A 156 12.80 9.02 -8.41
CA GLU A 156 13.07 9.05 -9.86
C GLU A 156 11.79 9.19 -10.69
N ALA A 157 10.68 8.60 -10.23
CA ALA A 157 9.38 8.68 -10.89
C ALA A 157 8.56 9.93 -10.54
N GLY A 158 9.06 10.81 -9.64
CA GLY A 158 8.33 11.98 -9.15
C GLY A 158 7.23 11.67 -8.15
N ILE A 159 7.27 10.50 -7.52
CA ILE A 159 6.27 10.02 -6.55
C ILE A 159 6.81 10.32 -5.14
N LYS A 160 5.98 10.89 -4.26
CA LYS A 160 6.38 11.20 -2.89
C LYS A 160 6.20 9.99 -1.97
N PRO A 161 7.26 9.46 -1.33
CA PRO A 161 7.08 8.42 -0.33
C PRO A 161 6.41 8.97 0.93
N GLU A 162 5.37 8.29 1.41
CA GLU A 162 4.89 8.39 2.79
C GLU A 162 5.63 7.32 3.61
N LEU A 163 6.39 7.74 4.63
CA LEU A 163 7.29 6.86 5.38
C LEU A 163 6.56 6.33 6.62
N GLU A 164 6.08 5.09 6.55
CA GLU A 164 5.29 4.48 7.62
C GLU A 164 6.21 3.92 8.70
N VAL A 165 6.09 4.43 9.93
CA VAL A 165 6.94 4.06 11.06
C VAL A 165 6.12 3.36 12.14
N PHE A 166 6.46 2.12 12.41
CA PHE A 166 5.78 1.24 13.37
C PHE A 166 6.60 1.05 14.66
N ASP A 167 7.87 1.43 14.65
CA ASP A 167 8.80 1.38 15.78
C ASP A 167 9.77 2.57 15.74
N MET A 168 10.30 2.98 16.89
CA MET A 168 11.28 4.07 17.02
C MET A 168 12.53 3.85 16.17
N GLY A 169 12.99 2.60 16.00
CA GLY A 169 14.14 2.29 15.13
C GLY A 169 13.87 2.63 13.66
N GLN A 170 12.61 2.59 13.24
CA GLN A 170 12.20 2.87 11.86
C GLN A 170 12.25 4.36 11.54
N VAL A 171 12.15 5.24 12.55
CA VAL A 171 12.38 6.69 12.39
C VAL A 171 13.81 6.97 11.94
N GLN A 172 14.80 6.26 12.50
CA GLN A 172 16.19 6.39 12.07
C GLN A 172 16.37 5.92 10.63
N ILE A 173 15.72 4.82 10.23
CA ILE A 173 15.75 4.33 8.85
C ILE A 173 15.13 5.38 7.91
N ALA A 174 13.94 5.89 8.23
CA ALA A 174 13.23 6.91 7.47
C ALA A 174 14.08 8.17 7.24
N ASN A 175 14.81 8.63 8.27
CA ASN A 175 15.72 9.77 8.15
C ASN A 175 16.89 9.54 7.16
N THR A 176 17.21 8.29 6.81
CA THR A 176 18.21 7.99 5.76
C THR A 176 17.63 7.93 4.34
N LEU A 177 16.30 8.01 4.21
CA LEU A 177 15.59 7.89 2.92
C LEU A 177 15.19 9.24 2.34
N VAL A 178 15.24 10.33 3.12
CA VAL A 178 14.85 11.69 2.70
C VAL A 178 15.99 12.43 2.04
#